data_AF-K7GGV5-F1
#
_entry.id   AF-K7GGV5-F1
#
_cell.length_a   1.000
_cell.length_b   1.000
_cell.length_c   1.000
_cell.angle_alpha   90.00
_cell.angle_beta   90.00
_cell.angle_gamma   90.00
#
_symmetry.space_group_name_H-M   'P 1'
#
loop_
_entity.id
_entity.type
_entity.pdbx_description
1 polymer ?
#
loop_
_entity_poly.entity_id
_entity_poly.type
_entity_poly.pdbx_seq_one_letter_code
_entity_poly.pdbx_strand_id
1 'polypeptide(L)'
;QPDDTGEAKETEYSNPLLRPALTGDVEGVQQIFADPEDPDGEKAMKLLLDKDIIGRDLLYATCMAGQSAVVRALAKYGVDMQDKTARGYTLLHCAAAWGQLETLKTLVELEADILATTFRGEKARDIAHRYAQTDCADFLDWAEAKQALRTLIAHVQATIADPEKVQGRLNKEDKSMSLSACRVKSDWLENTKEPTRQDFVDQKQHLEEIMLPIFTKLAMP
;
A
#
# COMPACT_ATOMS: atom_id res chain seq x y z
N GLN A 1 -38.85 -48.56 2.74
CA GLN A 1 -38.11 -47.76 1.74
C GLN A 1 -37.31 -46.76 2.54
N PRO A 2 -35.97 -46.72 2.37
CA PRO A 2 -35.13 -45.82 3.15
C PRO A 2 -35.25 -44.41 2.58
N ASP A 3 -35.46 -43.44 3.47
CA ASP A 3 -35.30 -42.01 3.18
C ASP A 3 -33.83 -41.74 2.93
N ASP A 4 -33.53 -41.38 1.70
CA ASP A 4 -32.21 -41.02 1.18
C ASP A 4 -31.82 -39.65 1.75
N THR A 5 -30.91 -39.66 2.71
CA THR A 5 -30.19 -38.50 3.20
C THR A 5 -29.39 -37.88 2.06
N GLY A 6 -29.97 -36.88 1.41
CA GLY A 6 -29.27 -35.98 0.51
C GLY A 6 -28.31 -35.06 1.28
N GLU A 7 -27.25 -35.63 1.85
CA GLU A 7 -26.02 -34.89 2.11
C GLU A 7 -25.42 -34.54 0.75
N ALA A 8 -25.80 -33.36 0.24
CA ALA A 8 -25.17 -32.79 -0.93
C ALA A 8 -23.67 -32.63 -0.63
N LYS A 9 -22.84 -33.27 -1.46
CA LYS A 9 -21.39 -33.14 -1.49
C LYS A 9 -20.99 -31.69 -1.81
N GLU A 10 -20.96 -30.81 -0.82
CA GLU A 10 -20.43 -29.43 -0.94
C GLU A 10 -18.92 -29.34 -0.70
N THR A 11 -18.22 -30.45 -0.45
CA THR A 11 -16.91 -30.44 0.20
C THR A 11 -15.68 -30.41 -0.73
N GLU A 12 -15.83 -30.49 -2.05
CA GLU A 12 -14.67 -30.62 -2.95
C GLU A 12 -14.15 -29.28 -3.53
N TYR A 13 -14.96 -28.21 -3.50
CA TYR A 13 -14.63 -26.90 -4.09
C TYR A 13 -14.80 -25.70 -3.14
N SER A 14 -15.04 -25.93 -1.85
CA SER A 14 -15.17 -24.85 -0.89
C SER A 14 -13.78 -24.29 -0.56
N ASN A 15 -13.53 -23.02 -0.91
CA ASN A 15 -12.30 -22.33 -0.51
C ASN A 15 -12.37 -22.05 1.00
N PRO A 16 -11.55 -22.73 1.85
CA PRO A 16 -11.65 -22.63 3.30
C PRO A 16 -11.32 -21.22 3.81
N LEU A 17 -10.57 -20.44 3.03
CA LEU A 17 -10.23 -19.06 3.35
C LEU A 17 -11.36 -18.07 3.04
N LEU A 18 -12.33 -18.44 2.18
CA LEU A 18 -13.33 -17.49 1.68
C LEU A 18 -14.22 -16.96 2.81
N ARG A 19 -14.78 -17.85 3.64
CA ARG A 19 -15.61 -17.42 4.76
C ARG A 19 -14.80 -16.57 5.75
N PRO A 20 -13.67 -17.04 6.30
CA PRO A 20 -12.90 -16.23 7.25
C PRO A 20 -12.49 -14.88 6.69
N ALA A 21 -12.08 -14.86 5.41
CA ALA A 21 -11.60 -13.64 4.79
C ALA A 21 -12.70 -12.59 4.58
N LEU A 22 -13.94 -13.01 4.32
CA LEU A 22 -15.06 -12.09 4.10
C LEU A 22 -15.78 -11.70 5.39
N THR A 23 -15.67 -12.49 6.46
CA THR A 23 -16.33 -12.21 7.76
C THR A 23 -15.41 -11.54 8.78
N GLY A 24 -14.13 -11.37 8.49
CA GLY A 24 -13.17 -10.75 9.42
C GLY A 24 -12.58 -11.72 10.45
N ASP A 25 -12.69 -13.03 10.22
CA ASP A 25 -12.22 -14.06 11.14
C ASP A 25 -10.71 -14.30 10.96
N VAL A 26 -9.92 -13.49 11.67
CA VAL A 26 -8.45 -13.55 11.64
C VAL A 26 -7.94 -14.86 12.24
N GLU A 27 -8.58 -15.37 13.29
CA GLU A 27 -8.19 -16.62 13.94
C GLU A 27 -8.40 -17.80 12.99
N GLY A 28 -9.53 -17.86 12.30
CA GLY A 28 -9.79 -18.86 11.27
C GLY A 28 -8.75 -18.85 10.15
N VAL A 29 -8.34 -17.67 9.67
CA VAL A 29 -7.24 -17.56 8.69
C VAL A 29 -5.94 -18.10 9.26
N GLN A 30 -5.58 -17.73 10.49
CA GLN A 30 -4.33 -18.17 11.12
C GLN A 30 -4.31 -19.68 11.37
N GLN A 31 -5.44 -20.26 11.78
CA GLN A 31 -5.58 -21.70 12.00
C GLN A 31 -5.37 -22.49 10.70
N ILE A 32 -5.89 -22.01 9.57
CA ILE A 32 -5.70 -22.65 8.26
C ILE A 32 -4.22 -22.71 7.86
N PHE A 33 -3.42 -21.73 8.29
CA PHE A 33 -1.98 -21.68 8.02
C PHE A 33 -1.11 -22.09 9.22
N ALA A 34 -1.69 -22.62 10.30
CA ALA A 34 -0.96 -22.90 11.54
C ALA A 34 -0.06 -24.13 11.45
N ASP A 35 -0.42 -25.11 10.61
CA ASP A 35 0.37 -26.32 10.39
C ASP A 35 0.96 -26.34 8.96
N PRO A 36 2.28 -26.09 8.80
CA PRO A 36 2.95 -26.12 7.51
C PRO A 36 3.03 -27.53 6.89
N GLU A 37 2.83 -28.59 7.67
CA GLU A 37 2.84 -29.98 7.20
C GLU A 37 1.45 -30.46 6.76
N ASP A 38 0.41 -29.65 6.97
CA ASP A 38 -0.95 -29.94 6.54
C ASP A 38 -1.09 -29.75 5.00
N PRO A 39 -1.49 -30.79 4.25
CA PRO A 39 -1.83 -30.68 2.83
C PRO A 39 -2.87 -29.58 2.53
N ASP A 40 -3.72 -29.25 3.50
CA ASP A 40 -4.70 -28.18 3.38
C ASP A 40 -4.05 -26.78 3.38
N GLY A 41 -2.86 -26.63 3.96
CA GLY A 41 -2.08 -25.38 3.95
C GLY A 41 -1.55 -25.02 2.56
N GLU A 42 -0.97 -25.99 1.83
CA GLU A 42 -0.53 -25.78 0.44
C GLU A 42 -1.73 -25.49 -0.48
N LYS A 43 -2.83 -26.21 -0.29
CA LYS A 43 -4.09 -25.97 -1.01
C LYS A 43 -4.64 -24.57 -0.71
N ALA A 44 -4.66 -24.14 0.56
CA ALA A 44 -5.09 -22.82 0.97
C ALA A 44 -4.22 -21.72 0.35
N MET A 45 -2.89 -21.92 0.33
CA MET A 45 -1.96 -20.98 -0.31
C MET A 45 -2.22 -20.84 -1.81
N LYS A 46 -2.44 -21.96 -2.52
CA LYS A 46 -2.82 -21.93 -3.94
C LYS A 46 -4.13 -21.17 -4.16
N LEU A 47 -5.14 -21.40 -3.31
CA LEU A 47 -6.43 -20.72 -3.39
C LEU A 47 -6.37 -19.24 -3.03
N LEU A 48 -5.44 -18.85 -2.16
CA LEU A 48 -5.18 -17.45 -1.81
C LEU A 48 -4.64 -16.67 -3.02
N LEU A 49 -3.76 -17.30 -3.81
CA LEU A 49 -3.13 -16.72 -4.99
C LEU A 49 -3.92 -16.94 -6.30
N ASP A 50 -4.98 -17.74 -6.26
CA ASP A 50 -5.79 -18.03 -7.44
C ASP A 50 -6.55 -16.78 -7.88
N LYS A 51 -6.57 -16.55 -9.20
CA LYS A 51 -7.15 -15.35 -9.80
C LYS A 51 -8.27 -15.73 -10.74
N ASP A 52 -9.36 -14.97 -10.67
CA ASP A 52 -10.44 -15.10 -11.63
C ASP A 52 -10.05 -14.58 -13.04
N ILE A 53 -10.96 -14.73 -14.00
CA ILE A 53 -10.75 -14.31 -15.39
C ILE A 53 -10.44 -12.82 -15.60
N ILE A 54 -10.71 -11.98 -14.60
CA ILE A 54 -10.37 -10.55 -14.65
C ILE A 54 -9.19 -10.19 -13.73
N GLY A 55 -8.51 -11.18 -13.16
CA GLY A 55 -7.31 -11.01 -12.35
C GLY A 55 -7.60 -10.58 -10.91
N ARG A 56 -8.77 -10.92 -10.35
CA ARG A 56 -9.07 -10.72 -8.93
C ARG A 56 -8.78 -12.00 -8.15
N ASP A 57 -8.13 -11.85 -7.01
CA ASP A 57 -7.88 -12.92 -6.05
C ASP A 57 -8.75 -12.76 -4.79
N LEU A 58 -8.51 -13.61 -3.79
CA LEU A 58 -9.18 -13.54 -2.51
C LEU A 58 -8.91 -12.21 -1.77
N LEU A 59 -7.69 -11.66 -1.89
CA LEU A 59 -7.33 -10.42 -1.23
C LEU A 59 -8.14 -9.24 -1.78
N TYR A 60 -8.42 -9.23 -3.09
CA TYR A 60 -9.32 -8.26 -3.71
C TYR A 60 -10.71 -8.29 -3.08
N ALA A 61 -11.30 -9.48 -2.91
CA ALA A 61 -12.61 -9.65 -2.27
C ALA A 61 -12.59 -9.25 -0.79
N THR A 62 -11.49 -9.54 -0.09
CA THR A 62 -11.25 -9.15 1.31
C THR A 62 -11.20 -7.63 1.46
N CYS A 63 -10.51 -6.94 0.54
CA CYS A 63 -10.45 -5.48 0.50
C CYS A 63 -11.79 -4.85 0.17
N MET A 64 -12.57 -5.45 -0.73
CA MET A 64 -13.95 -5.05 -1.03
C MET A 64 -14.84 -5.13 0.21
N ALA A 65 -14.70 -6.20 1.00
CA ALA A 65 -15.44 -6.44 2.23
C ALA A 65 -14.97 -5.59 3.43
N GLY A 66 -13.87 -4.84 3.30
CA GLY A 66 -13.37 -3.97 4.36
C GLY A 66 -12.62 -4.67 5.48
N GLN A 67 -12.18 -5.92 5.28
CA GLN A 67 -11.63 -6.76 6.33
C GLN A 67 -10.13 -6.48 6.56
N SER A 68 -9.82 -5.28 7.06
CA SER A 68 -8.45 -4.77 7.23
C SER A 68 -7.55 -5.67 8.09
N ALA A 69 -8.08 -6.25 9.17
CA ALA A 69 -7.32 -7.16 10.03
C ALA A 69 -6.96 -8.47 9.32
N VAL A 70 -7.87 -8.98 8.50
CA VAL A 70 -7.63 -10.16 7.64
C VAL A 70 -6.59 -9.83 6.57
N VAL A 71 -6.68 -8.68 5.89
CA VAL A 71 -5.67 -8.23 4.91
C VAL A 71 -4.27 -8.27 5.54
N ARG A 72 -4.14 -7.75 6.77
CA ARG A 72 -2.90 -7.77 7.56
C ARG A 72 -2.40 -9.19 7.87
N ALA A 73 -3.31 -10.12 8.15
CA ALA A 73 -2.96 -11.51 8.39
C ALA A 73 -2.50 -12.20 7.11
N LEU A 74 -3.24 -12.02 6.01
CA LEU A 74 -2.95 -12.61 4.70
C LEU A 74 -1.64 -12.08 4.09
N ALA A 75 -1.28 -10.82 4.36
CA ALA A 75 -0.02 -10.21 3.95
C ALA A 75 1.24 -11.00 4.36
N LYS A 76 1.15 -11.79 5.43
CA LYS A 76 2.26 -12.59 5.96
C LYS A 76 2.55 -13.83 5.12
N TYR A 77 1.62 -14.22 4.24
CA TYR A 77 1.71 -15.43 3.41
C TYR A 77 2.10 -15.11 1.96
N GLY A 78 2.97 -14.12 1.74
CA GLY A 78 3.59 -13.90 0.42
C GLY A 78 2.65 -13.41 -0.69
N VAL A 79 1.49 -12.84 -0.33
CA VAL A 79 0.58 -12.22 -1.30
C VAL A 79 1.20 -10.93 -1.83
N ASP A 80 1.11 -10.70 -3.14
CA ASP A 80 1.58 -9.47 -3.76
C ASP A 80 0.56 -8.33 -3.53
N MET A 81 0.97 -7.30 -2.79
CA MET A 81 0.15 -6.11 -2.53
C MET A 81 0.07 -5.17 -3.74
N GLN A 82 0.96 -5.34 -4.71
CA GLN A 82 1.09 -4.50 -5.90
C GLN A 82 0.33 -5.06 -7.09
N ASP A 83 -0.29 -6.22 -6.91
CA ASP A 83 -0.96 -6.94 -7.97
C ASP A 83 -2.09 -6.12 -8.60
N LYS A 84 -2.27 -6.33 -9.92
CA LYS A 84 -3.25 -5.62 -10.72
C LYS A 84 -4.17 -6.58 -11.43
N THR A 85 -5.45 -6.26 -11.40
CA THR A 85 -6.45 -6.88 -12.28
C THR A 85 -6.13 -6.62 -13.76
N ALA A 86 -6.81 -7.33 -14.66
CA ALA A 86 -6.69 -7.16 -16.11
C ALA A 86 -7.05 -5.76 -16.63
N ARG A 87 -7.60 -4.87 -15.79
CA ARG A 87 -7.89 -3.45 -16.10
C ARG A 87 -6.97 -2.46 -15.37
N GLY A 88 -5.93 -2.95 -14.71
CA GLY A 88 -4.98 -2.15 -13.95
C GLY A 88 -5.44 -1.72 -12.56
N TYR A 89 -6.57 -2.25 -12.04
CA TYR A 89 -7.00 -1.94 -10.68
C TYR A 89 -6.13 -2.69 -9.67
N THR A 90 -5.57 -1.96 -8.70
CA THR A 90 -4.92 -2.49 -7.49
C THR A 90 -5.92 -2.65 -6.35
N LEU A 91 -5.47 -3.21 -5.22
CA LEU A 91 -6.24 -3.31 -3.98
C LEU A 91 -6.69 -1.93 -3.44
N LEU A 92 -5.85 -0.90 -3.57
CA LEU A 92 -6.20 0.48 -3.17
C LEU A 92 -7.39 1.01 -3.98
N HIS A 93 -7.42 0.75 -5.30
CA HIS A 93 -8.55 1.14 -6.15
C HIS A 93 -9.85 0.44 -5.71
N CYS A 94 -9.77 -0.83 -5.32
CA CYS A 94 -10.91 -1.58 -4.82
C CYS A 94 -11.42 -0.99 -3.50
N ALA A 95 -10.56 -0.90 -2.48
CA ALA A 95 -10.94 -0.36 -1.18
C ALA A 95 -11.50 1.08 -1.28
N ALA A 96 -10.93 1.91 -2.17
CA ALA A 96 -11.41 3.25 -2.46
C ALA A 96 -12.82 3.27 -3.10
N ALA A 97 -13.10 2.37 -4.04
CA ALA A 97 -14.43 2.29 -4.68
C ALA A 97 -15.53 1.93 -3.68
N TRP A 98 -15.21 1.11 -2.68
CA TRP A 98 -16.15 0.58 -1.69
C TRP A 98 -16.15 1.35 -0.36
N GLY A 99 -15.40 2.46 -0.25
CA GLY A 99 -15.41 3.29 0.96
C GLY A 99 -14.69 2.67 2.16
N GLN A 100 -13.79 1.71 1.94
CA GLN A 100 -13.16 0.92 2.99
C GLN A 100 -11.92 1.62 3.57
N LEU A 101 -12.14 2.70 4.34
CA LEU A 101 -11.09 3.58 4.85
C LEU A 101 -10.02 2.84 5.66
N GLU A 102 -10.41 1.99 6.62
CA GLU A 102 -9.45 1.25 7.46
C GLU A 102 -8.64 0.23 6.64
N THR A 103 -9.22 -0.29 5.57
CA THR A 103 -8.50 -1.15 4.62
C THR A 103 -7.51 -0.34 3.79
N LEU A 104 -7.87 0.86 3.34
CA LEU A 104 -6.92 1.77 2.67
C LEU A 104 -5.71 2.10 3.55
N LYS A 105 -5.95 2.46 4.81
CA LYS A 105 -4.88 2.70 5.79
C LYS A 105 -3.93 1.51 5.90
N THR A 106 -4.52 0.32 6.01
CA THR A 106 -3.77 -0.94 6.09
C THR A 106 -2.93 -1.20 4.85
N LEU A 107 -3.50 -1.01 3.66
CA LEU A 107 -2.78 -1.20 2.40
C LEU A 107 -1.62 -0.21 2.26
N VAL A 108 -1.81 1.05 2.65
CA VAL A 108 -0.75 2.07 2.65
C VAL A 108 0.37 1.72 3.65
N GLU A 109 0.02 1.18 4.82
CA GLU A 109 0.99 0.66 5.79
C GLU A 109 1.77 -0.55 5.27
N LEU A 110 1.15 -1.35 4.40
CA LEU A 110 1.77 -2.46 3.68
C LEU A 110 2.48 -2.03 2.38
N GLU A 111 2.81 -0.74 2.27
CA GLU A 111 3.57 -0.15 1.15
C GLU A 111 2.91 -0.28 -0.23
N ALA A 112 1.57 -0.38 -0.26
CA ALA A 112 0.83 -0.37 -1.51
C ALA A 112 1.11 0.91 -2.33
N ASP A 113 1.27 0.77 -3.65
CA ASP A 113 1.56 1.91 -4.53
C ASP A 113 0.35 2.86 -4.67
N ILE A 114 0.40 3.97 -3.93
CA ILE A 114 -0.61 5.05 -3.91
C ILE A 114 -0.73 5.75 -5.28
N LEU A 115 0.35 5.75 -6.08
CA LEU A 115 0.41 6.44 -7.36
C LEU A 115 0.00 5.53 -8.53
N ALA A 116 -0.25 4.24 -8.27
CA ALA A 116 -0.68 3.29 -9.29
C ALA A 116 -1.94 3.79 -9.99
N THR A 117 -1.96 3.63 -11.31
CA THR A 117 -3.11 3.99 -12.15
C THR A 117 -3.72 2.77 -12.83
N THR A 118 -5.02 2.83 -13.04
CA THR A 118 -5.75 1.92 -13.92
C THR A 118 -5.44 2.19 -15.40
N PHE A 119 -5.93 1.36 -16.31
CA PHE A 119 -5.78 1.62 -17.77
C PHE A 119 -6.44 2.91 -18.25
N ARG A 120 -7.34 3.51 -17.45
CA ARG A 120 -7.93 4.82 -17.74
C ARG A 120 -7.13 5.99 -17.15
N GLY A 121 -5.98 5.72 -16.52
CA GLY A 121 -5.18 6.74 -15.84
C GLY A 121 -5.74 7.21 -14.50
N GLU A 122 -6.82 6.60 -14.00
CA GLU A 122 -7.38 6.91 -12.67
C GLU A 122 -6.50 6.31 -11.57
N LYS A 123 -6.13 7.11 -10.56
CA LYS A 123 -5.60 6.65 -9.27
C LYS A 123 -6.73 6.22 -8.33
N ALA A 124 -6.39 5.61 -7.20
CA ALA A 124 -7.36 5.24 -6.17
C ALA A 124 -8.18 6.43 -5.66
N ARG A 125 -7.57 7.63 -5.54
CA ARG A 125 -8.27 8.86 -5.12
C ARG A 125 -9.37 9.28 -6.10
N ASP A 126 -9.14 9.10 -7.40
CA ASP A 126 -10.09 9.50 -8.44
C ASP A 126 -11.32 8.59 -8.41
N ILE A 127 -11.08 7.31 -8.13
CA ILE A 127 -12.14 6.33 -7.90
C ILE A 127 -12.93 6.68 -6.63
N ALA A 128 -12.27 7.00 -5.51
CA ALA A 128 -12.95 7.42 -4.29
C ALA A 128 -13.88 8.62 -4.55
N HIS A 129 -13.42 9.65 -5.26
CA HIS A 129 -14.27 10.78 -5.66
C HIS A 129 -15.44 10.37 -6.55
N ARG A 130 -15.21 9.52 -7.56
CA ARG A 130 -16.24 9.06 -8.50
C ARG A 130 -17.37 8.29 -7.80
N TYR A 131 -17.08 7.61 -6.70
CA TYR A 131 -18.06 6.89 -5.88
C TYR A 131 -18.46 7.65 -4.60
N ALA A 132 -18.13 8.95 -4.51
CA ALA A 132 -18.46 9.83 -3.38
C ALA A 132 -17.93 9.35 -2.01
N GLN A 133 -16.80 8.65 -1.99
CA GLN A 133 -16.11 8.17 -0.79
C GLN A 133 -15.14 9.25 -0.28
N THR A 134 -15.67 10.32 0.32
CA THR A 134 -14.90 11.51 0.71
C THR A 134 -13.75 11.19 1.67
N ASP A 135 -14.01 10.42 2.72
CA ASP A 135 -13.00 10.12 3.74
C ASP A 135 -11.84 9.31 3.15
N CYS A 136 -12.14 8.43 2.19
CA CYS A 136 -11.14 7.66 1.46
C CYS A 136 -10.30 8.56 0.55
N ALA A 137 -10.93 9.51 -0.14
CA ALA A 137 -10.21 10.47 -0.98
C ALA A 137 -9.30 11.38 -0.13
N ASP A 138 -9.81 11.92 0.97
CA ASP A 138 -9.05 12.78 1.88
C ASP A 138 -7.85 12.05 2.50
N PHE A 139 -8.04 10.78 2.89
CA PHE A 139 -6.95 9.94 3.36
C PHE A 139 -5.89 9.68 2.28
N LEU A 140 -6.31 9.40 1.04
CA LEU A 140 -5.38 9.16 -0.07
C LEU A 140 -4.59 10.43 -0.41
N ASP A 141 -5.21 11.61 -0.36
CA ASP A 141 -4.56 12.91 -0.55
C ASP A 141 -3.50 13.18 0.52
N TRP A 142 -3.83 12.86 1.76
CA TRP A 142 -2.92 12.93 2.89
C TRP A 142 -1.74 11.96 2.72
N ALA A 143 -2.01 10.72 2.33
CA ALA A 143 -1.00 9.68 2.16
C ALA A 143 -0.05 9.98 1.00
N GLU A 144 -0.58 10.49 -0.12
CA GLU A 144 0.21 10.95 -1.27
C GLU A 144 1.15 12.10 -0.89
N ALA A 145 0.66 13.10 -0.14
CA ALA A 145 1.49 14.22 0.34
C ALA A 145 2.62 13.73 1.28
N LYS A 146 2.30 12.81 2.21
CA LYS A 146 3.27 12.17 3.10
C LYS A 146 4.34 11.38 2.33
N GLN A 147 3.93 10.59 1.34
CA GLN A 147 4.84 9.83 0.50
C GLN A 147 5.72 10.74 -0.36
N ALA A 148 5.18 11.83 -0.90
CA ALA A 148 5.95 12.80 -1.69
C ALA A 148 7.08 13.43 -0.89
N LEU A 149 6.84 13.81 0.38
CA LEU A 149 7.89 14.31 1.26
C LEU A 149 8.97 13.24 1.53
N ARG A 150 8.57 12.00 1.82
CA ARG A 150 9.50 10.87 2.03
C ARG A 150 10.37 10.61 0.82
N THR A 151 9.77 10.57 -0.37
CA THR A 151 10.50 10.36 -1.64
C THR A 151 11.50 11.48 -1.90
N LEU A 152 11.14 12.74 -1.61
CA LEU A 152 12.07 13.86 -1.74
C LEU A 152 13.26 13.72 -0.78
N ILE A 153 13.02 13.40 0.49
CA ILE A 153 14.08 13.18 1.49
C ILE A 153 15.04 12.08 0.99
N ALA A 154 14.50 10.94 0.57
CA ALA A 154 15.29 9.83 0.05
C ALA A 154 16.09 10.22 -1.21
N HIS A 155 15.47 10.97 -2.13
CA HIS A 155 16.13 11.46 -3.34
C HIS A 155 17.31 12.39 -3.02
N VAL A 156 17.12 13.32 -2.08
CA VAL A 156 18.17 14.24 -1.62
C VAL A 156 19.32 13.45 -1.00
N GLN A 157 19.03 12.55 -0.06
CA GLN A 157 20.03 11.71 0.61
C GLN A 157 20.83 10.87 -0.41
N ALA A 158 20.14 10.21 -1.34
CA ALA A 158 20.77 9.41 -2.39
C ALA A 158 21.66 10.27 -3.31
N THR A 159 21.22 11.48 -3.66
CA THR A 159 21.99 12.39 -4.51
C THR A 159 23.29 12.84 -3.85
N ILE A 160 23.27 13.08 -2.53
CA ILE A 160 24.45 13.53 -1.78
C ILE A 160 25.44 12.40 -1.51
N ALA A 161 24.91 11.19 -1.29
CA ALA A 161 25.71 9.99 -1.04
C ALA A 161 26.45 9.51 -2.30
N ASP A 162 25.90 9.80 -3.48
CA ASP A 162 26.43 9.41 -4.78
C ASP A 162 27.56 10.35 -5.25
N PRO A 163 28.83 9.89 -5.27
CA PRO A 163 29.95 10.71 -5.70
C PRO A 163 29.89 11.11 -7.19
N GLU A 164 29.24 10.30 -8.04
CA GLU A 164 29.09 10.56 -9.47
C GLU A 164 28.06 11.65 -9.75
N LYS A 165 27.01 11.75 -8.91
CA LYS A 165 26.05 12.85 -9.00
C LYS A 165 26.60 14.15 -8.43
N VAL A 166 27.40 14.07 -7.37
CA VAL A 166 27.98 15.26 -6.74
C VAL A 166 29.18 15.81 -7.53
N GLN A 167 29.98 14.96 -8.17
CA GLN A 167 31.15 15.33 -8.98
C GLN A 167 32.14 16.30 -8.29
N GLY A 168 32.21 16.28 -6.95
CA GLY A 168 33.00 17.23 -6.17
C GLY A 168 32.48 18.67 -6.17
N ARG A 169 31.32 18.95 -6.77
CA ARG A 169 30.71 20.29 -6.86
C ARG A 169 30.16 20.80 -5.52
N LEU A 170 29.87 19.89 -4.59
CA LEU A 170 29.39 20.23 -3.25
C LEU A 170 30.53 20.22 -2.25
N ASN A 171 30.67 21.32 -1.52
CA ASN A 171 31.61 21.42 -0.42
C ASN A 171 31.08 20.66 0.83
N LYS A 172 31.89 20.57 1.88
CA LYS A 172 31.50 19.86 3.12
C LYS A 172 30.28 20.49 3.81
N GLU A 173 30.13 21.80 3.71
CA GLU A 173 29.04 22.56 4.34
C GLU A 173 27.71 22.32 3.62
N ASP A 174 27.70 22.35 2.29
CA ASP A 174 26.54 22.02 1.45
C ASP A 174 26.01 20.62 1.78
N LYS A 175 26.91 19.62 1.85
CA LYS A 175 26.54 18.25 2.22
C LYS A 175 25.99 18.17 3.64
N SER A 176 26.63 18.84 4.60
CA SER A 176 26.19 18.87 6.00
C SER A 176 24.81 19.52 6.15
N MET A 177 24.57 20.63 5.46
CA MET A 177 23.29 21.35 5.46
C MET A 177 22.17 20.48 4.90
N SER A 178 22.37 19.85 3.74
CA SER A 178 21.35 18.98 3.14
C SER A 178 21.01 17.77 4.01
N LEU A 179 22.03 17.09 4.55
CA LEU A 179 21.83 15.92 5.40
C LEU A 179 21.14 16.31 6.72
N SER A 180 21.51 17.46 7.29
CA SER A 180 20.83 18.02 8.46
C SER A 180 19.36 18.33 8.17
N ALA A 181 19.07 18.99 7.04
CA ALA A 181 17.70 19.29 6.62
C ALA A 181 16.87 18.00 6.44
N CYS A 182 17.42 17.00 5.74
CA CYS A 182 16.77 15.70 5.58
C CYS A 182 16.48 15.03 6.93
N ARG A 183 17.45 15.03 7.84
CA ARG A 183 17.27 14.47 9.18
C ARG A 183 16.15 15.17 9.93
N VAL A 184 16.11 16.50 9.92
CA VAL A 184 15.02 17.27 10.57
C VAL A 184 13.65 16.90 9.98
N LYS A 185 13.54 16.73 8.66
CA LYS A 185 12.28 16.32 8.02
C LYS A 185 11.89 14.87 8.35
N SER A 186 12.86 13.96 8.39
CA SER A 186 12.65 12.56 8.82
C SER A 186 12.17 12.50 10.27
N ASP A 187 12.86 13.20 11.18
CA ASP A 187 12.49 13.26 12.60
C ASP A 187 11.07 13.84 12.76
N TRP A 188 10.72 14.87 11.97
CA TRP A 188 9.36 15.43 11.97
C TRP A 188 8.31 14.45 11.45
N LEU A 189 8.60 13.69 10.40
CA LEU A 189 7.70 12.68 9.82
C LEU A 189 7.36 11.55 10.81
N GLU A 190 8.29 11.19 11.69
CA GLU A 190 8.16 10.09 12.64
C GLU A 190 7.50 10.51 13.96
N ASN A 191 7.79 11.74 14.41
CA ASN A 191 7.42 12.18 15.77
C ASN A 191 6.20 13.11 15.81
N THR A 192 5.76 13.65 14.67
CA THR A 192 4.60 14.55 14.63
C THR A 192 3.30 13.76 14.73
N LYS A 193 2.47 14.13 15.70
CA LYS A 193 1.14 13.54 15.89
C LYS A 193 0.15 14.21 14.94
N GLU A 194 -0.61 13.38 14.22
CA GLU A 194 -1.74 13.81 13.38
C GLU A 194 -1.43 15.00 12.44
N PRO A 195 -0.32 14.96 11.66
CA PRO A 195 -0.04 16.02 10.70
C PRO A 195 -1.18 16.12 9.67
N THR A 196 -1.49 17.33 9.21
CA THR A 196 -2.43 17.55 8.12
C THR A 196 -1.74 17.34 6.77
N ARG A 197 -2.54 17.24 5.70
CA ARG A 197 -2.01 17.25 4.33
C ARG A 197 -1.14 18.49 4.05
N GLN A 198 -1.59 19.66 4.51
CA GLN A 198 -0.88 20.92 4.28
C GLN A 198 0.47 20.93 4.98
N ASP A 199 0.57 20.35 6.18
CA ASP A 199 1.84 20.25 6.89
C ASP A 199 2.90 19.49 6.07
N PHE A 200 2.54 18.39 5.40
CA PHE A 200 3.48 17.69 4.52
C PHE A 200 3.89 18.53 3.31
N VAL A 201 2.96 19.29 2.73
CA VAL A 201 3.23 20.18 1.61
C VAL A 201 4.21 21.27 2.03
N ASP A 202 3.99 21.90 3.18
CA ASP A 202 4.84 22.96 3.72
C ASP A 202 6.24 22.43 4.06
N GLN A 203 6.33 21.24 4.68
CA GLN A 203 7.61 20.61 4.97
C GLN A 203 8.38 20.23 3.70
N LYS A 204 7.67 19.78 2.65
CA LYS A 204 8.25 19.47 1.33
C LYS A 204 8.78 20.74 0.66
N GLN A 205 7.96 21.79 0.60
CA GLN A 205 8.36 23.07 0.01
C GLN A 205 9.57 23.66 0.74
N HIS A 206 9.57 23.65 2.07
CA HIS A 206 10.72 24.12 2.84
C HIS A 206 12.00 23.32 2.55
N LEU A 207 11.89 21.99 2.38
CA LEU A 207 13.04 21.18 1.97
C LEU A 207 13.51 21.54 0.54
N GLU A 208 12.59 21.75 -0.40
CA GLU A 208 12.91 22.18 -1.77
C GLU A 208 13.63 23.54 -1.79
N GLU A 209 13.20 24.51 -0.97
CA GLU A 209 13.83 25.82 -0.84
C GLU A 209 15.27 25.73 -0.30
N ILE A 210 15.50 24.88 0.72
CA ILE A 210 16.85 24.61 1.24
C ILE A 210 17.73 23.96 0.16
N MET A 211 17.15 23.06 -0.64
CA MET A 211 17.88 22.28 -1.63
C MET A 211 18.09 23.02 -2.96
N LEU A 212 17.32 24.07 -3.25
CA LEU A 212 17.41 24.84 -4.49
C LEU A 212 18.83 25.33 -4.83
N PRO A 213 19.57 26.02 -3.93
CA PRO A 213 20.94 26.45 -4.24
C PRO A 213 21.90 25.27 -4.48
N ILE A 214 21.64 24.12 -3.84
CA ILE A 214 22.47 22.92 -3.91
C ILE A 214 22.25 22.21 -5.25
N PHE A 215 20.99 22.03 -5.66
CA PHE A 215 20.67 21.50 -6.97
C PHE A 215 21.11 22.42 -8.10
N THR A 216 21.07 23.74 -7.90
CA THR A 216 21.61 24.70 -8.87
C THR A 216 23.12 24.49 -9.07
N LYS A 217 23.90 24.32 -7.98
CA LYS A 217 25.33 23.97 -8.07
C LYS A 217 25.58 22.66 -8.81
N LEU A 218 24.73 21.65 -8.60
CA LEU A 218 24.85 20.35 -9.26
C LEU A 218 24.49 20.40 -10.75
N ALA A 219 23.56 21.28 -11.15
CA ALA A 219 23.12 21.42 -12.54
C ALA A 219 24.05 22.29 -13.41
N MET A 220 24.97 23.04 -12.81
CA MET A 220 25.97 23.78 -13.57
C MET A 220 26.96 22.81 -14.25
N PRO A 221 27.26 23.00 -15.55
CA PRO A 221 28.19 22.15 -16.30
C PRO A 221 29.61 22.18 -15.72
#